data_AF-A0A2N9N0Y1-F1
#
_entry.id   AF-A0A2N9N0Y1-F1
#
_cell.length_a   1.000
_cell.length_b   1.000
_cell.length_c   1.000
_cell.angle_alpha   90.00
_cell.angle_beta   90.00
_cell.angle_gamma   90.00
#
_symmetry.space_group_name_H-M   'P 1'
#
loop_
_entity.id
_entity.type
_entity.pdbx_description
1 polymer ?
#
loop_
_entity_poly.entity_id
_entity_poly.type
_entity_poly.pdbx_seq_one_letter_code
_entity_poly.pdbx_strand_id
1 'polypeptide(L)'
;MAELKWLDAYGGQTVDELIALAGDYRIDSLIVALEEAIGRKADPSDEEKLVLAVEALEREVNNGGYAQFFDNTPEYAPVIVDALVRIGCPRTAEITQKAVELGSADDSEERDDEWNRCDKLYYEAGEDIASRLFEFVRTNRQAFQL
;
A
#
# COMPACT_ATOMS: atom_id res chain seq x y z
N MET A 1 -0.19 27.74 6.07
CA MET A 1 -0.53 26.45 6.69
C MET A 1 0.72 25.96 7.39
N ALA A 2 0.63 25.41 8.61
CA ALA A 2 1.81 24.82 9.25
C ALA A 2 2.23 23.56 8.48
N GLU A 3 3.53 23.33 8.33
CA GLU A 3 4.04 22.08 7.76
C GLU A 3 3.75 20.93 8.73
N LEU A 4 3.19 19.85 8.22
CA LEU A 4 2.96 18.62 8.98
C LEU A 4 4.29 17.94 9.28
N LYS A 5 4.42 17.36 10.48
CA LYS A 5 5.63 16.64 10.91
C LYS A 5 5.74 15.28 10.22
N TRP A 6 6.96 14.79 10.09
CA TRP A 6 7.24 13.40 9.75
C TRP A 6 7.44 12.59 11.04
N LEU A 7 6.84 11.39 11.12
CA LEU A 7 7.11 10.44 12.21
C LEU A 7 8.29 9.55 11.81
N ASP A 8 9.42 9.68 12.51
CA ASP A 8 10.68 9.05 12.09
C ASP A 8 10.68 7.53 12.15
N ALA A 9 9.99 6.93 13.12
CA ALA A 9 9.92 5.49 13.31
C ALA A 9 8.75 5.08 14.21
N TYR A 10 8.36 3.80 14.14
CA TYR A 10 7.44 3.21 15.10
C TYR A 10 8.05 3.10 16.50
N GLY A 11 7.45 3.80 17.46
CA GLY A 11 7.90 3.91 18.85
C GLY A 11 7.14 3.04 19.85
N GLY A 12 6.25 2.15 19.38
CA GLY A 12 5.37 1.35 20.25
C GLY A 12 3.99 1.96 20.48
N GLN A 13 3.55 2.87 19.61
CA GLN A 13 2.23 3.47 19.67
C GLN A 13 1.12 2.45 19.37
N THR A 14 0.01 2.55 20.08
CA THR A 14 -1.22 1.88 19.68
C THR A 14 -1.79 2.50 18.40
N VAL A 15 -2.71 1.80 17.73
CA VAL A 15 -3.41 2.30 16.54
C VAL A 15 -4.17 3.59 16.84
N ASP A 16 -4.83 3.67 18.00
CA ASP A 16 -5.55 4.88 18.43
C ASP A 16 -4.59 6.06 18.65
N GLU A 17 -3.38 5.81 19.18
CA GLU A 17 -2.34 6.82 19.33
C GLU A 17 -1.82 7.29 17.97
N LEU A 18 -1.56 6.38 17.02
CA LEU A 18 -1.18 6.75 15.65
C LEU A 18 -2.27 7.59 14.96
N ILE A 19 -3.55 7.21 15.10
CA ILE A 19 -4.67 7.97 14.55
C ILE A 19 -4.75 9.37 15.15
N ALA A 20 -4.50 9.50 16.46
CA ALA A 20 -4.54 10.79 17.15
C ALA A 20 -3.46 11.78 16.71
N LEU A 21 -2.39 11.31 16.05
CA LEU A 21 -1.35 12.17 15.47
C LEU A 21 -1.76 12.81 14.14
N ALA A 22 -2.87 12.38 13.54
CA ALA A 22 -3.37 12.95 12.30
C ALA A 22 -3.73 14.44 12.46
N GLY A 23 -3.27 15.26 11.51
CA GLY A 23 -3.41 16.72 11.56
C GLY A 23 -2.19 17.45 12.11
N ASP A 24 -1.34 16.77 12.89
CA ASP A 24 -0.01 17.25 13.28
C ASP A 24 1.11 16.58 12.47
N TYR A 25 0.87 15.35 12.01
CA TYR A 25 1.80 14.53 11.24
C TYR A 25 1.25 14.22 9.85
N ARG A 26 2.16 13.98 8.91
CA ARG A 26 1.79 13.52 7.57
C ARG A 26 1.28 12.09 7.62
N ILE A 27 0.19 11.84 6.90
CA ILE A 27 -0.49 10.54 6.88
C ILE A 27 0.44 9.42 6.40
N ASP A 28 1.23 9.67 5.36
CA ASP A 28 2.21 8.71 4.83
C ASP A 28 3.19 8.23 5.92
N SER A 29 3.74 9.14 6.74
CA SER A 29 4.62 8.76 7.84
C SER A 29 3.93 7.94 8.95
N LEU A 30 2.64 8.15 9.18
CA LEU A 30 1.87 7.37 10.15
C LEU A 30 1.59 5.96 9.64
N ILE A 31 1.35 5.82 8.34
CA ILE A 31 1.17 4.52 7.69
C ILE A 31 2.48 3.75 7.67
N VAL A 32 3.62 4.37 7.38
CA VAL A 32 4.94 3.73 7.46
C VAL A 32 5.22 3.19 8.88
N ALA A 33 4.89 3.96 9.92
CA ALA A 33 5.03 3.49 11.29
C ALA A 33 4.09 2.30 11.61
N LEU A 34 2.87 2.30 11.05
CA LEU A 34 1.94 1.19 11.16
C LEU A 34 2.46 -0.06 10.43
N GLU A 35 2.98 0.09 9.21
CA GLU A 35 3.61 -0.99 8.43
C GLU A 35 4.76 -1.61 9.23
N GLU A 36 5.64 -0.79 9.80
CA GLU A 36 6.75 -1.26 10.64
C GLU A 36 6.25 -2.04 11.86
N ALA A 37 5.18 -1.58 12.51
CA ALA A 37 4.58 -2.26 13.65
C ALA A 37 4.00 -3.63 13.27
N ILE A 38 3.24 -3.68 12.17
CA ILE A 38 2.61 -4.90 11.66
C ILE A 38 3.67 -5.90 11.18
N GLY A 39 4.71 -5.44 10.48
CA GLY A 39 5.79 -6.29 9.95
C GLY A 39 6.59 -7.02 11.02
N ARG A 40 6.51 -6.59 12.30
CA ARG A 40 7.10 -7.29 13.44
C ARG A 40 6.23 -8.45 13.97
N LYS A 41 4.99 -8.59 13.52
CA LYS A 41 4.06 -9.64 13.96
C LYS A 41 4.34 -10.95 13.24
N ALA A 42 4.23 -12.06 13.98
CA ALA A 42 4.35 -13.40 13.40
C ALA A 42 3.12 -13.82 12.58
N ASP A 43 1.93 -13.35 12.98
CA ASP A 43 0.66 -13.66 12.31
C ASP A 43 -0.23 -12.39 12.27
N PRO A 44 -0.07 -11.54 11.25
CA PRO A 44 -0.93 -10.37 11.07
C PRO A 44 -2.36 -10.76 10.68
N SER A 45 -3.34 -9.96 11.10
CA SER A 45 -4.75 -10.10 10.67
C SER A 45 -4.93 -9.79 9.18
N ASP A 46 -6.12 -10.05 8.63
CA ASP A 46 -6.41 -9.77 7.21
C ASP A 46 -6.38 -8.26 6.91
N GLU A 47 -6.88 -7.42 7.82
CA GLU A 47 -6.78 -5.96 7.72
C GLU A 47 -5.32 -5.47 7.78
N GLU A 48 -4.48 -6.13 8.57
CA GLU A 48 -3.07 -5.81 8.70
C GLU A 48 -2.27 -6.23 7.45
N LYS A 49 -2.54 -7.43 6.92
CA LYS A 49 -1.97 -7.90 5.64
C LYS A 49 -2.36 -6.99 4.49
N LEU A 50 -3.57 -6.45 4.51
CA LEU A 50 -4.02 -5.46 3.54
C LEU A 50 -3.15 -4.20 3.58
N VAL A 51 -2.84 -3.67 4.77
CA VAL A 51 -1.93 -2.52 4.91
C VAL A 51 -0.55 -2.84 4.35
N LEU A 52 0.03 -3.99 4.70
CA LEU A 52 1.32 -4.41 4.16
C LEU A 52 1.32 -4.52 2.63
N ALA A 53 0.26 -5.09 2.05
CA ALA A 53 0.16 -5.26 0.60
C ALA A 53 0.10 -3.90 -0.13
N VAL A 54 -0.69 -2.95 0.38
CA VAL A 54 -0.83 -1.63 -0.24
C VAL A 54 0.46 -0.81 -0.11
N GLU A 55 1.12 -0.84 1.05
CA GLU A 55 2.41 -0.15 1.24
C GLU A 55 3.53 -0.77 0.39
N ALA A 56 3.54 -2.10 0.23
CA ALA A 56 4.44 -2.77 -0.70
C ALA A 56 4.22 -2.31 -2.14
N LEU A 57 2.95 -2.25 -2.59
CA LEU A 57 2.65 -1.74 -3.93
C LEU A 57 3.14 -0.29 -4.11
N GLU A 58 2.75 0.62 -3.21
CA GLU A 58 3.16 2.02 -3.26
C GLU A 58 4.68 2.15 -3.30
N ARG A 59 5.41 1.45 -2.42
CA ARG A 59 6.86 1.50 -2.37
C ARG A 59 7.51 0.95 -3.63
N GLU A 60 7.14 -0.25 -4.06
CA GLU A 60 7.83 -0.90 -5.17
C GLU A 60 7.49 -0.25 -6.51
N VAL A 61 6.22 0.13 -6.74
CA VAL A 61 5.81 0.77 -7.99
C VAL A 61 6.43 2.17 -8.11
N ASN A 62 6.43 2.97 -7.05
CA ASN A 62 7.06 4.30 -7.08
C ASN A 62 8.60 4.25 -7.24
N ASN A 63 9.25 3.14 -6.85
CA ASN A 63 10.69 2.97 -6.96
C ASN A 63 11.14 2.37 -8.30
N GLY A 64 10.38 1.42 -8.85
CA GLY A 64 10.78 0.66 -10.04
C GLY A 64 9.64 0.02 -10.82
N GLY A 65 8.39 0.45 -10.59
CA GLY A 65 7.22 -0.03 -11.32
C GLY A 65 6.72 -1.41 -10.90
N TYR A 66 5.74 -1.93 -11.64
CA TYR A 66 5.14 -3.23 -11.40
C TYR A 66 6.15 -4.37 -11.53
N ALA A 67 7.17 -4.24 -12.38
CA ALA A 67 8.26 -5.21 -12.45
C ALA A 67 8.94 -5.37 -11.07
N GLN A 68 9.30 -4.26 -10.44
CA GLN A 68 9.90 -4.28 -9.10
C GLN A 68 8.93 -4.84 -8.04
N PHE A 69 7.63 -4.55 -8.14
CA PHE A 69 6.62 -5.11 -7.23
C PHE A 69 6.56 -6.65 -7.30
N PHE A 70 6.59 -7.23 -8.50
CA PHE A 70 6.57 -8.68 -8.68
C PHE A 70 7.90 -9.35 -8.34
N ASP A 71 9.03 -8.65 -8.54
CA ASP A 71 10.35 -9.19 -8.20
C ASP A 71 10.61 -9.17 -6.67
N ASN A 72 10.23 -8.09 -5.99
CA ASN A 72 10.57 -7.88 -4.58
C ASN A 72 9.49 -8.38 -3.62
N THR A 73 8.22 -8.31 -4.01
CA THR A 73 7.08 -8.60 -3.13
C THR A 73 5.97 -9.43 -3.80
N PRO A 74 6.30 -10.53 -4.50
CA PRO A 74 5.32 -11.35 -5.22
C PRO A 74 4.22 -11.93 -4.31
N GLU A 75 4.48 -12.09 -3.02
CA GLU A 75 3.55 -12.64 -2.04
C GLU A 75 2.26 -11.82 -1.89
N TYR A 76 2.26 -10.53 -2.24
CA TYR A 76 1.08 -9.67 -2.14
C TYR A 76 0.22 -9.66 -3.41
N ALA A 77 0.69 -10.20 -4.53
CA ALA A 77 -0.04 -10.26 -5.79
C ALA A 77 -1.46 -10.88 -5.66
N PRO A 78 -1.69 -11.95 -4.86
CA PRO A 78 -3.02 -12.54 -4.73
C PRO A 78 -4.06 -11.67 -4.01
N VAL A 79 -3.63 -10.67 -3.23
CA VAL A 79 -4.51 -9.88 -2.36
C VAL A 79 -4.57 -8.39 -2.73
N ILE A 80 -3.59 -7.88 -3.48
CA ILE A 80 -3.44 -6.44 -3.70
C ILE A 80 -4.62 -5.79 -4.45
N VAL A 81 -5.24 -6.50 -5.38
CA VAL A 81 -6.38 -5.96 -6.12
C VAL A 81 -7.59 -5.77 -5.21
N ASP A 82 -7.93 -6.78 -4.38
CA ASP A 82 -9.02 -6.67 -3.41
C ASP A 82 -8.72 -5.59 -2.36
N ALA A 83 -7.46 -5.51 -1.89
CA ALA A 83 -7.01 -4.49 -0.98
C ALA A 83 -7.28 -3.07 -1.49
N LEU A 84 -6.90 -2.78 -2.74
CA LEU A 84 -7.13 -1.49 -3.39
C LEU A 84 -8.62 -1.16 -3.52
N VAL A 85 -9.46 -2.15 -3.86
CA VAL A 85 -10.91 -1.98 -3.89
C VAL A 85 -11.46 -1.64 -2.50
N ARG A 86 -11.01 -2.36 -1.47
CA ARG A 86 -11.47 -2.18 -0.08
C ARG A 86 -11.13 -0.80 0.49
N ILE A 87 -10.02 -0.19 0.09
CA ILE A 87 -9.67 1.18 0.50
C ILE A 87 -10.32 2.25 -0.39
N GLY A 88 -11.01 1.87 -1.47
CA GLY A 88 -11.68 2.81 -2.36
C GLY A 88 -10.75 3.43 -3.41
N CYS A 89 -9.81 2.65 -3.92
CA CYS A 89 -8.92 2.98 -5.04
C CYS A 89 -9.22 2.08 -6.28
N PRO A 90 -10.43 2.14 -6.86
CA PRO A 90 -10.83 1.25 -7.94
C PRO A 90 -10.02 1.43 -9.22
N ARG A 91 -9.55 2.66 -9.54
CA ARG A 91 -8.77 2.88 -10.77
C ARG A 91 -7.40 2.22 -10.67
N THR A 92 -6.73 2.40 -9.53
CA THR A 92 -5.47 1.71 -9.24
C THR A 92 -5.68 0.19 -9.17
N ALA A 93 -6.81 -0.29 -8.65
CA ALA A 93 -7.14 -1.71 -8.63
C ALA A 93 -7.26 -2.31 -10.03
N GLU A 94 -7.95 -1.62 -10.96
CA GLU A 94 -8.08 -2.06 -12.36
C GLU A 94 -6.73 -2.12 -13.09
N ILE A 95 -5.85 -1.15 -12.86
CA ILE A 95 -4.50 -1.13 -13.43
C ILE A 95 -3.67 -2.28 -12.86
N THR A 96 -3.72 -2.45 -11.54
CA THR A 96 -2.99 -3.50 -10.82
C THR A 96 -3.47 -4.89 -11.25
N GLN A 97 -4.77 -5.09 -11.45
CA GLN A 97 -5.33 -6.36 -11.94
C GLN A 97 -4.72 -6.75 -13.29
N LYS A 98 -4.59 -5.81 -14.23
CA LYS A 98 -3.93 -6.06 -15.52
C LYS A 98 -2.47 -6.47 -15.33
N ALA A 99 -1.74 -5.75 -14.48
CA ALA A 99 -0.35 -6.08 -14.18
C ALA A 99 -0.18 -7.47 -13.56
N VAL A 100 -1.09 -7.88 -12.67
CA VAL A 100 -1.11 -9.21 -12.03
C VAL A 100 -1.39 -10.31 -13.03
N GLU A 101 -2.36 -10.12 -13.93
CA GLU A 101 -2.66 -11.08 -15.00
C GLU A 101 -1.44 -11.34 -15.88
N LEU A 102 -0.66 -10.29 -16.17
CA LEU A 102 0.57 -10.35 -16.95
C LEU A 102 1.74 -10.99 -16.19
N GLY A 103 1.84 -10.78 -14.87
CA GLY A 103 2.90 -11.40 -14.06
C GLY A 103 2.80 -12.91 -13.94
N SER A 104 1.65 -13.49 -14.31
CA SER A 104 1.49 -14.94 -14.44
C SER A 104 1.93 -15.51 -15.79
N ALA A 105 2.26 -14.65 -16.76
CA ALA A 105 2.69 -15.03 -18.10
C ALA A 105 4.22 -15.23 -18.18
N ASP A 106 4.65 -15.98 -19.21
CA ASP A 106 6.07 -16.19 -19.50
C ASP A 106 6.81 -14.86 -19.72
N ASP A 107 8.08 -14.80 -19.30
CA ASP A 107 8.98 -13.67 -19.56
C ASP A 107 9.01 -13.31 -21.04
N SER A 108 8.60 -12.08 -21.39
CA SER A 108 8.59 -11.59 -22.76
C SER A 108 8.68 -10.06 -22.81
N GLU A 109 9.24 -9.54 -23.91
CA GLU A 109 9.29 -8.09 -24.17
C GLU A 109 7.87 -7.47 -24.19
N GLU A 110 6.88 -8.20 -24.69
CA GLU A 110 5.48 -7.74 -24.72
C GLU A 110 4.90 -7.55 -23.31
N ARG A 111 5.22 -8.45 -22.38
CA ARG A 111 4.82 -8.31 -20.98
C ARG A 111 5.46 -7.09 -20.34
N ASP A 112 6.77 -6.91 -20.55
CA ASP A 112 7.51 -5.78 -19.97
C ASP A 112 7.00 -4.44 -20.52
N ASP A 113 6.66 -4.38 -21.81
CA ASP A 113 6.02 -3.22 -22.45
C ASP A 113 4.65 -2.90 -21.83
N GLU A 114 3.85 -3.92 -21.49
CA GLU A 114 2.54 -3.72 -20.88
C GLU A 114 2.65 -3.35 -19.39
N TRP A 115 3.62 -3.88 -18.65
CA TRP A 115 3.94 -3.39 -17.31
C TRP A 115 4.36 -1.92 -17.32
N ASN A 116 5.22 -1.51 -18.27
CA ASN A 116 5.59 -0.10 -18.45
C ASN A 116 4.38 0.80 -18.77
N ARG A 117 3.32 0.26 -19.39
CA ARG A 117 2.05 1.00 -19.59
C ARG A 117 1.26 1.08 -18.28
N CYS A 118 1.21 -0.01 -17.51
CA CYS A 118 0.56 -0.02 -16.20
C CYS A 118 1.21 0.98 -15.26
N ASP A 119 2.54 1.09 -15.24
CA ASP A 119 3.27 2.09 -14.43
C ASP A 119 2.82 3.51 -14.76
N LYS A 120 2.75 3.85 -16.04
CA LYS A 120 2.29 5.18 -16.48
C LYS A 120 0.85 5.45 -16.03
N LEU A 121 -0.03 4.47 -16.21
CA LEU A 121 -1.43 4.58 -15.79
C LEU A 121 -1.56 4.71 -14.27
N TYR A 122 -0.70 4.03 -13.50
CA TYR A 122 -0.64 4.13 -12.04
C TYR A 122 -0.34 5.56 -11.61
N TYR A 123 0.72 6.18 -12.16
CA TYR A 123 1.06 7.57 -11.86
C TYR A 123 -0.02 8.56 -12.29
N GLU A 124 -0.78 8.24 -13.35
CA GLU A 124 -1.90 9.05 -13.83
C GLU A 124 -3.24 8.77 -13.12
N ALA A 125 -3.30 7.75 -12.26
CA ALA A 125 -4.53 7.33 -11.58
C ALA A 125 -5.07 8.45 -10.68
N GLY A 126 -4.17 9.14 -9.98
CA GLY A 126 -4.47 10.31 -9.15
C GLY A 126 -5.29 10.00 -7.90
N GLU A 127 -5.43 8.72 -7.54
CA GLU A 127 -6.09 8.31 -6.29
C GLU A 127 -5.13 8.50 -5.11
N ASP A 128 -5.59 9.15 -4.05
CA ASP A 128 -4.80 9.39 -2.84
C ASP A 128 -4.78 8.12 -1.97
N ILE A 129 -3.92 7.17 -2.34
CA ILE A 129 -3.81 5.84 -1.72
C ILE A 129 -3.50 5.96 -0.22
N ALA A 130 -2.53 6.79 0.18
CA ALA A 130 -2.16 6.99 1.58
C ALA A 130 -3.34 7.47 2.44
N SER A 131 -4.09 8.49 2.00
CA SER A 131 -5.26 8.97 2.75
C SER A 131 -6.38 7.93 2.81
N ARG A 132 -6.59 7.18 1.72
CA ARG A 132 -7.60 6.11 1.65
C ARG A 132 -7.25 4.95 2.57
N LEU A 133 -5.99 4.54 2.60
CA LEU A 133 -5.49 3.49 3.48
C LEU A 133 -5.59 3.92 4.95
N PHE A 134 -5.26 5.17 5.27
CA PHE A 134 -5.43 5.70 6.62
C PHE A 134 -6.89 5.74 7.07
N GLU A 135 -7.80 6.10 6.17
CA GLU A 135 -9.23 6.05 6.45
C GLU A 135 -9.74 4.62 6.69
N PHE A 136 -9.21 3.65 5.94
CA PHE A 136 -9.46 2.23 6.19
C PHE A 136 -8.99 1.80 7.58
N VAL A 137 -7.76 2.15 7.97
CA VAL A 137 -7.22 1.87 9.32
C VAL A 137 -8.10 2.49 10.40
N ARG A 138 -8.48 3.77 10.24
CA ARG A 138 -9.32 4.50 11.20
C ARG A 138 -10.69 3.84 11.39
N THR A 139 -11.30 3.40 10.30
CA THR A 139 -12.62 2.75 10.29
C THR A 139 -12.56 1.36 10.92
N ASN A 140 -11.46 0.62 10.68
CA ASN A 140 -11.30 -0.77 11.09
C ASN A 140 -10.37 -0.95 12.30
N ARG A 141 -10.03 0.11 13.04
CA ARG A 141 -9.00 0.12 14.09
C ARG A 141 -9.10 -1.00 15.14
N GLN A 142 -10.28 -1.57 15.37
CA GLN A 142 -10.48 -2.71 16.27
C GLN A 142 -9.90 -4.03 15.75
N ALA A 143 -9.66 -4.15 14.44
CA ALA A 143 -9.06 -5.31 13.79
C ALA A 143 -7.52 -5.30 13.83
N PHE A 144 -6.93 -4.19 14.30
CA PHE A 144 -5.49 -4.01 14.43
C PHE A 144 -5.07 -4.23 15.88
N GLN A 145 -4.01 -5.02 16.08
CA GLN A 145 -3.48 -5.33 17.41
C GLN A 145 -1.99 -4.99 17.43
N LEU A 146 -1.67 -3.82 17.97
CA LEU A 146 -0.30 -3.30 18.16
C LEU A 146 0.05 -3.21 19.64
#